data_AF-A0A9E1LK69-F1
#
_entry.id   AF-A0A9E1LK69-F1
#
_cell.length_a   1.000
_cell.length_b   1.000
_cell.length_c   1.000
_cell.angle_alpha   90.00
_cell.angle_beta   90.00
_cell.angle_gamma   90.00
#
_symmetry.space_group_name_H-M   'P 1'
#
loop_
_entity.id
_entity.type
_entity.pdbx_description
1 polymer ?
#
loop_
_entity_poly.entity_id
_entity_poly.type
_entity_poly.pdbx_seq_one_letter_code
_entity_poly.pdbx_strand_id
1 'polypeptide(L)'
;MFDIGFSELLVIAIIALIVMGPERLPETVRSIGLWVGRMKQMLANARQELESEVGMDEIHRQLRNEKIMRQLEDSKTEVEDTLIQGKSKLKKAAADINQAVDESGEGKL
;
A
#
# COMPACT_ATOMS: atom_id res chain seq x y z
N MET A 1 7.01 -9.04 19.63
CA MET A 1 7.09 -8.82 21.09
C MET A 1 5.82 -8.15 21.64
N PHE A 2 4.64 -8.53 21.14
CA PHE A 2 3.34 -8.08 21.64
C PHE A 2 2.35 -9.27 21.62
N ASP A 3 2.75 -10.40 22.20
CA ASP A 3 1.82 -11.50 22.45
C ASP A 3 0.96 -11.15 23.68
N ILE A 4 0.03 -10.21 23.49
CA ILE A 4 -1.04 -9.99 24.48
C ILE A 4 -2.12 -11.03 24.18
N GLY A 5 -2.10 -12.10 24.97
CA GLY A 5 -3.16 -13.10 24.99
C GLY A 5 -4.40 -12.61 25.73
N PHE A 6 -5.46 -13.42 25.66
CA PHE A 6 -6.71 -13.16 26.38
C PHE A 6 -6.48 -13.11 27.91
N SER A 7 -5.58 -13.95 28.42
CA SER A 7 -5.17 -13.99 29.82
C SER A 7 -4.60 -12.66 30.31
N GLU A 8 -3.67 -12.07 29.56
CA GLU A 8 -3.00 -10.83 29.90
C GLU A 8 -3.98 -9.67 29.91
N LEU A 9 -4.88 -9.62 28.93
CA LEU A 9 -5.94 -8.60 28.87
C LEU A 9 -6.89 -8.69 30.07
N LEU A 10 -7.22 -9.91 30.51
CA LEU A 10 -8.06 -10.13 31.69
C LEU A 10 -7.36 -9.65 32.97
N VAL A 11 -6.08 -9.94 33.14
CA VAL A 11 -5.28 -9.45 34.28
C VAL A 11 -5.24 -7.92 34.30
N ILE A 12 -4.98 -7.29 33.16
CA ILE A 12 -4.99 -5.82 33.03
C ILE A 12 -6.38 -5.26 33.38
N ALA A 13 -7.45 -5.90 32.91
CA ALA A 13 -8.82 -5.47 33.22
C ALA A 13 -9.09 -5.54 34.73
N ILE A 14 -8.69 -6.62 35.42
CA ILE A 14 -8.83 -6.72 36.88
C ILE A 14 -8.04 -5.61 37.59
N ILE A 15 -6.79 -5.38 37.20
CA ILE A 15 -5.97 -4.32 37.79
C ILE A 15 -6.63 -2.95 37.58
N ALA A 16 -7.12 -2.68 36.37
CA ALA A 16 -7.82 -1.43 36.05
C ALA A 16 -9.09 -1.26 36.92
N LEU A 17 -9.85 -2.32 37.14
CA LEU A 17 -11.03 -2.31 38.01
C LEU A 17 -10.67 -2.04 39.48
N ILE A 18 -9.53 -2.55 39.96
CA ILE A 18 -9.08 -2.32 41.34
C ILE A 18 -8.59 -0.87 41.52
N VAL A 19 -7.79 -0.37 40.58
CA VAL A 19 -7.17 0.97 40.68
C VAL A 19 -8.22 2.07 40.48
N MET A 20 -9.05 1.93 39.44
CA MET A 20 -10.05 2.94 39.10
C MET A 20 -11.37 2.73 39.86
N GLY A 21 -11.70 1.48 40.19
CA GLY A 21 -13.02 1.08 40.65
C GLY A 21 -13.93 0.63 39.49
N PRO A 22 -14.74 -0.44 39.66
CA PRO A 22 -15.62 -0.95 38.62
C PRO A 22 -16.70 0.04 38.18
N GLU A 23 -17.10 0.93 39.07
CA GLU A 23 -18.11 1.97 38.81
C GLU A 23 -17.54 3.14 38.00
N ARG A 24 -16.23 3.41 38.11
CA ARG A 24 -15.57 4.59 37.50
C ARG A 24 -14.92 4.30 36.15
N LEU A 25 -14.56 3.04 35.89
CA LEU A 25 -14.06 2.60 34.59
C LEU A 25 -15.00 2.94 33.42
N PRO A 26 -16.31 2.61 33.47
CA PRO A 26 -17.23 2.95 32.38
C PRO A 26 -17.40 4.46 32.18
N GLU A 27 -17.37 5.23 33.27
CA GLU A 27 -17.46 6.70 33.23
C GLU A 27 -16.20 7.32 32.57
N THR A 28 -15.03 6.77 32.85
CA THR A 28 -13.75 7.21 32.28
C THR A 28 -13.67 6.90 30.78
N VAL A 29 -14.05 5.68 30.38
CA VAL A 29 -14.12 5.29 28.96
C VAL A 29 -15.12 6.17 28.21
N ARG A 30 -16.27 6.47 28.81
CA ARG A 30 -17.27 7.38 28.21
C ARG A 30 -16.70 8.78 28.02
N SER A 31 -16.00 9.30 29.02
CA SER A 31 -15.40 10.65 28.97
C SER A 31 -14.33 10.74 27.89
N ILE A 32 -13.41 9.78 27.84
CA ILE A 32 -12.39 9.69 26.80
C ILE A 32 -13.02 9.50 25.42
N GLY A 33 -14.02 8.62 25.31
CA GLY A 33 -14.74 8.37 24.07
C GLY A 33 -15.44 9.61 23.51
N LEU A 34 -16.06 10.42 24.38
CA LEU A 34 -16.65 11.71 23.99
C LEU A 34 -15.59 12.69 23.48
N TRP A 35 -14.43 12.77 24.14
CA TRP A 35 -13.32 13.64 23.73
C TRP A 35 -12.74 13.22 22.37
N VAL A 36 -12.47 11.93 22.19
CA VAL A 36 -11.99 11.37 20.92
C VAL A 36 -13.04 11.56 19.83
N GLY A 37 -14.32 11.38 20.14
CA GLY A 37 -15.43 11.62 19.21
C GLY A 37 -15.49 13.08 18.75
N ARG A 38 -15.36 14.03 19.67
CA ARG A 38 -15.28 15.46 19.35
C ARG A 38 -14.05 15.79 18.50
N MET A 39 -12.89 15.24 18.82
CA MET A 39 -11.68 15.44 18.01
C MET A 39 -11.83 14.86 16.61
N LYS A 40 -12.42 13.66 16.47
CA LYS A 40 -12.73 13.06 15.17
C LYS A 40 -13.70 13.93 14.37
N GLN A 41 -14.72 14.50 15.02
CA GLN A 41 -15.66 15.43 14.41
C GLN A 41 -14.95 16.70 13.94
N MET A 42 -14.06 17.28 14.74
CA MET A 42 -13.27 18.46 14.36
C MET A 42 -12.37 18.17 13.16
N LEU A 43 -11.71 17.00 13.11
CA LEU A 43 -10.92 16.58 11.96
C LEU A 43 -11.79 16.35 10.72
N ALA A 44 -13.00 15.81 10.88
CA ALA A 44 -13.94 15.62 9.77
C ALA A 44 -14.42 16.98 9.21
N ASN A 45 -14.76 17.92 10.08
CA ASN A 45 -15.15 19.27 9.68
C ASN A 45 -13.99 20.02 9.02
N ALA A 46 -12.77 19.94 9.58
CA ALA A 46 -11.59 20.55 8.97
C ALA A 46 -11.27 19.94 7.60
N ARG A 47 -11.44 18.62 7.41
CA ARG A 47 -11.34 18.00 6.08
C ARG A 47 -12.38 18.54 5.11
N GLN A 48 -13.62 18.68 5.57
CA GLN A 48 -14.74 19.19 4.75
C GLN A 48 -14.56 20.66 4.37
N GLU A 49 -14.03 21.48 5.28
CA GLU A 49 -13.73 22.90 5.05
C GLU A 49 -12.53 23.08 4.11
N LEU A 50 -11.48 22.27 4.29
CA LEU A 50 -10.36 22.18 3.34
C LEU A 50 -10.82 21.73 1.95
N GLU A 51 -11.76 20.79 1.87
CA GLU A 51 -12.35 20.32 0.60
C GLU A 51 -13.27 21.35 -0.06
N SER A 52 -13.90 22.20 0.75
CA SER A 52 -14.76 23.31 0.33
C SER A 52 -13.98 24.54 -0.15
N GLU A 53 -12.75 24.77 0.31
CA GLU A 53 -11.98 25.99 0.03
C GLU A 53 -10.77 25.73 -0.90
N VAL A 54 -10.23 24.50 -0.89
CA VAL A 54 -9.33 23.96 -1.91
C VAL A 54 -10.06 22.78 -2.52
N GLY A 55 -10.80 23.01 -3.62
CA GLY A 55 -11.64 22.01 -4.29
C GLY A 55 -11.01 20.63 -4.35
N MET A 56 -11.35 19.77 -3.40
CA MET A 56 -10.72 18.46 -3.25
C MET A 56 -11.44 17.38 -4.05
N ASP A 57 -12.29 17.81 -4.99
CA ASP A 57 -12.72 17.04 -6.16
C ASP A 57 -11.50 16.46 -6.93
N GLU A 58 -10.31 17.02 -6.74
CA GLU A 58 -9.07 16.54 -7.34
C GLU A 58 -8.30 15.50 -6.53
N ILE A 59 -8.42 15.39 -5.20
CA ILE A 59 -7.66 14.36 -4.45
C ILE A 59 -8.43 13.04 -4.35
N HIS A 60 -9.76 13.10 -4.22
CA HIS A 60 -10.57 11.87 -4.20
C HIS A 60 -10.74 11.22 -5.57
N ARG A 61 -10.55 11.96 -6.67
CA ARG A 61 -10.55 11.44 -8.05
C ARG A 61 -9.17 11.02 -8.57
N GLN A 62 -8.07 11.45 -7.92
CA GLN A 62 -6.70 11.05 -8.31
C GLN A 62 -6.17 9.80 -7.61
N LEU A 63 -6.67 9.47 -6.41
CA LEU A 63 -6.19 8.31 -5.64
C LEU A 63 -6.91 7.00 -5.94
N ARG A 64 -7.92 6.99 -6.80
CA ARG A 64 -8.74 5.79 -7.05
C ARG A 64 -9.18 5.73 -8.51
N ASN A 65 -8.48 4.88 -9.27
CA ASN A 65 -8.94 4.18 -10.48
C ASN A 65 -8.57 4.66 -11.90
N GLU A 66 -8.31 5.92 -12.22
CA GLU A 66 -8.15 6.25 -13.67
C GLU A 66 -6.73 6.58 -14.14
N LYS A 67 -5.95 7.39 -13.39
CA LYS A 67 -4.61 7.81 -13.85
C LYS A 67 -3.52 6.78 -13.56
N ILE A 68 -3.62 6.06 -12.43
CA ILE A 68 -2.66 5.02 -12.09
C ILE A 68 -2.81 3.81 -13.03
N MET A 69 -4.05 3.39 -13.33
CA MET A 69 -4.27 2.26 -14.25
C MET A 69 -3.83 2.59 -15.68
N ARG A 70 -4.12 3.79 -16.20
CA ARG A 70 -3.65 4.20 -17.54
C ARG A 70 -2.13 4.33 -17.62
N GLN A 71 -1.48 4.91 -16.60
CA GLN A 71 -0.01 4.97 -16.56
C GLN A 71 0.63 3.58 -16.45
N LEU A 72 0.00 2.64 -15.74
CA LEU A 72 0.44 1.25 -15.72
C LEU A 72 0.21 0.57 -17.08
N GLU A 73 -0.88 0.87 -17.79
CA GLU A 73 -1.21 0.26 -19.09
C GLU A 73 -0.29 0.78 -20.21
N ASP A 74 0.00 2.08 -20.22
CA ASP A 74 0.96 2.71 -21.14
C ASP A 74 2.39 2.21 -20.85
N SER A 75 2.79 2.15 -19.58
CA SER A 75 4.11 1.61 -19.19
C SER A 75 4.21 0.12 -19.48
N LYS A 76 3.13 -0.64 -19.35
CA LYS A 76 3.11 -2.07 -19.65
C LYS A 76 3.24 -2.30 -21.16
N THR A 77 2.65 -1.46 -21.99
CA THR A 77 2.77 -1.52 -23.46
C THR A 77 4.20 -1.17 -23.91
N GLU A 78 4.81 -0.11 -23.35
CA GLU A 78 6.18 0.28 -23.69
C GLU A 78 7.23 -0.75 -23.20
N VAL A 79 7.01 -1.33 -22.01
CA VAL A 79 7.85 -2.42 -21.49
C VAL A 79 7.67 -3.69 -22.32
N GLU A 80 6.45 -4.00 -22.77
CA GLU A 80 6.17 -5.17 -23.62
C GLU A 80 6.81 -5.02 -25.01
N ASP A 81 6.75 -3.83 -25.63
CA ASP A 81 7.45 -3.54 -26.88
C ASP A 81 8.97 -3.58 -26.73
N THR A 82 9.50 -3.06 -25.62
CA THR A 82 10.94 -3.12 -25.32
C THR A 82 11.40 -4.55 -25.05
N LEU A 83 10.57 -5.37 -24.41
CA LEU A 83 10.83 -6.79 -24.17
C LEU A 83 10.74 -7.62 -25.47
N ILE A 84 9.82 -7.30 -26.38
CA ILE A 84 9.69 -7.96 -27.69
C ILE A 84 10.86 -7.57 -28.60
N GLN A 85 11.26 -6.30 -28.63
CA GLN A 85 12.45 -5.86 -29.34
C GLN A 85 13.73 -6.42 -28.72
N GLY A 86 13.81 -6.46 -27.39
CA GLY A 86 14.89 -7.10 -26.65
C GLY A 86 15.00 -8.58 -26.98
N LYS A 87 13.88 -9.33 -26.93
CA LYS A 87 13.85 -10.75 -27.30
C LYS A 87 14.22 -10.98 -28.76
N SER A 88 13.80 -10.13 -29.70
CA SER A 88 14.16 -10.29 -31.12
C SER A 88 15.62 -9.95 -31.40
N LYS A 89 16.19 -8.94 -30.74
CA LYS A 89 17.62 -8.61 -30.81
C LYS A 89 18.47 -9.69 -30.14
N LEU A 90 18.05 -10.21 -28.99
CA LEU A 90 18.71 -11.32 -28.30
C LEU A 90 18.58 -12.62 -29.10
N LYS A 91 17.45 -12.88 -29.76
CA LYS A 91 17.27 -14.06 -30.62
C LYS A 91 18.11 -13.96 -31.89
N LYS A 92 18.24 -12.76 -32.47
CA LYS A 92 19.16 -12.52 -33.60
C LYS A 92 20.61 -12.63 -33.17
N ALA A 93 21.01 -12.00 -32.07
CA ALA A 93 22.35 -12.14 -31.53
C ALA A 93 22.66 -13.60 -31.13
N ALA A 94 21.72 -14.34 -30.56
CA ALA A 94 21.88 -15.76 -30.26
C ALA A 94 21.92 -16.62 -31.53
N ALA A 95 21.19 -16.24 -32.59
CA ALA A 95 21.27 -16.91 -33.88
C ALA A 95 22.60 -16.63 -34.59
N ASP A 96 23.08 -15.39 -34.55
CA ASP A 96 24.38 -14.97 -35.11
C ASP A 96 25.54 -15.62 -34.32
N ILE A 97 25.41 -15.74 -32.99
CA ILE A 97 26.36 -16.47 -32.15
C ILE A 97 26.30 -17.96 -32.44
N ASN A 98 25.11 -18.58 -32.55
CA ASN A 98 25.01 -20.00 -32.89
C ASN A 98 25.55 -20.29 -34.28
N GLN A 99 25.33 -19.40 -35.25
CA GLN A 99 25.84 -19.53 -36.60
C GLN A 99 27.37 -19.36 -36.66
N ALA A 100 27.92 -18.41 -35.90
CA ALA A 100 29.37 -18.24 -35.75
C ALA A 100 30.02 -19.39 -34.96
N VAL A 101 29.30 -20.00 -34.01
CA VAL A 101 29.73 -21.18 -33.26
C VAL A 101 29.68 -22.44 -34.13
N ASP A 102 28.70 -22.56 -35.03
CA ASP A 102 28.58 -23.66 -35.99
C ASP A 102 29.65 -23.56 -37.10
N GLU A 103 29.91 -22.36 -37.63
CA GLU A 103 31.02 -22.11 -38.58
C GLU A 103 32.41 -22.30 -37.95
N SER A 104 32.56 -22.15 -36.64
CA SER A 104 33.81 -22.42 -35.92
C SER A 104 33.97 -23.89 -35.50
N GLY A 105 32.89 -24.69 -35.57
CA GLY A 105 32.86 -26.12 -35.26
C GLY A 105 33.38 -27.04 -36.38
N GLU A 106 33.38 -26.59 -37.64
CA GLU A 106 33.93 -27.35 -38.78
C GLU A 106 35.45 -27.14 -39.00
N GLY A 107 36.13 -26.51 -38.03
CA GLY A 107 37.55 -26.15 -38.11
C GLY A 107 38.49 -26.93 -37.21
N LYS A 108 38.25 -28.22 -36.92
CA LYS A 108 39.28 -29.12 -36.37
C LYS A 108 39.26 -30.50 -37.02
N LEU A 109 40.23 -30.66 -37.94
CA LEU A 109 41.02 -31.87 -38.09
C LEU A 109 41.52 -32.39 -36.73
#